data_AF-H3BZP3-F1
#
_entry.id   AF-H3BZP3-F1
#
_cell.length_a   1.000
_cell.length_b   1.000
_cell.length_c   1.000
_cell.angle_alpha   90.00
_cell.angle_beta   90.00
_cell.angle_gamma   90.00
#
_symmetry.space_group_name_H-M   'P 1'
#
loop_
_entity.id
_entity.type
_entity.pdbx_description
1 polymer ?
#
loop_
_entity_poly.entity_id
_entity_poly.type
_entity_poly.pdbx_seq_one_letter_code
_entity_poly.pdbx_strand_id
1 'polypeptide(L)'
;MPQNSGQTHTRQSKIGRNLDQKLNFGVRLEVQTCTSWKAPIIWEGMFNPTLFDDTHKKDRSSVALTVFAVGRYLEAYLNTFLTSAETFFMLGLPVTYYVFTDQPEMVPNIKLRPWRRVKVIAVEKHSRWQDISMMRMKTISETIKTDIRYHSQYVFCFDVDQEFKGRFGSEALG
;
A
#
# COMPACT_ATOMS: atom_id res chain seq x y z
N MET A 1 -29.04 10.42 -35.68
CA MET A 1 -27.85 9.95 -34.93
C MET A 1 -27.36 11.09 -34.05
N PRO A 2 -27.51 10.97 -32.72
CA PRO A 2 -26.52 11.60 -31.85
C PRO A 2 -26.05 10.68 -30.71
N GLN A 3 -24.72 10.63 -30.60
CA GLN A 3 -23.89 10.74 -29.39
C GLN A 3 -24.27 9.89 -28.17
N ASN A 4 -23.55 8.79 -28.03
CA ASN A 4 -23.46 7.98 -26.83
C ASN A 4 -22.51 8.67 -25.83
N SER A 5 -23.07 9.32 -24.81
CA SER A 5 -22.30 9.87 -23.69
C SER A 5 -21.81 8.72 -22.80
N GLY A 6 -20.51 8.45 -22.88
CA GLY A 6 -19.84 7.47 -22.03
C GLY A 6 -19.95 7.86 -20.56
N GLN A 7 -20.87 7.20 -19.86
CA GLN A 7 -20.90 7.17 -18.40
C GLN A 7 -19.62 6.53 -17.88
N THR A 8 -18.64 7.34 -17.53
CA THR A 8 -17.53 6.93 -16.66
C THR A 8 -18.03 6.93 -15.22
N HIS A 9 -18.89 5.98 -14.90
CA HIS A 9 -19.20 5.66 -13.50
C HIS A 9 -17.99 4.93 -12.91
N THR A 10 -17.26 5.68 -12.09
CA THR A 10 -16.15 5.25 -11.25
C THR A 10 -16.49 3.93 -10.55
N ARG A 11 -15.76 2.85 -10.90
CA ARG A 11 -15.65 1.63 -10.09
C ARG A 11 -15.01 2.00 -8.75
N GLN A 12 -15.77 2.59 -7.83
CA GLN A 12 -15.60 2.16 -6.45
C GLN A 12 -15.81 0.65 -6.50
N SER A 13 -14.74 -0.12 -6.27
CA SER A 13 -14.77 -1.57 -6.45
C SER A 13 -16.02 -2.11 -5.75
N LYS A 14 -16.83 -2.91 -6.43
CA LYS A 14 -18.04 -3.52 -5.82
C LYS A 14 -17.68 -4.27 -4.51
N ILE A 15 -16.41 -4.63 -4.39
CA ILE A 15 -15.72 -5.29 -3.29
C ILE A 15 -15.69 -4.39 -2.04
N GLY A 16 -15.14 -3.18 -2.13
CA GLY A 16 -15.03 -2.27 -0.98
C GLY A 16 -16.40 -2.00 -0.35
N ARG A 17 -17.40 -1.68 -1.20
CA ARG A 17 -18.79 -1.48 -0.73
C ARG A 17 -19.43 -2.73 -0.11
N ASN A 18 -19.01 -3.95 -0.48
CA ASN A 18 -19.51 -5.18 0.11
C ASN A 18 -18.84 -5.46 1.46
N LEU A 19 -17.53 -5.24 1.55
CA LEU A 19 -16.75 -5.41 2.78
C LEU A 19 -17.12 -4.38 3.84
N ASP A 20 -17.37 -3.13 3.46
CA ASP A 20 -17.79 -2.07 4.39
C ASP A 20 -19.10 -2.42 5.12
N GLN A 21 -20.01 -3.14 4.45
CA GLN A 21 -21.26 -3.62 5.06
C GLN A 21 -21.05 -4.74 6.10
N LYS A 22 -19.86 -5.34 6.11
CA LYS A 22 -19.47 -6.40 7.06
C LYS A 22 -18.72 -5.83 8.27
N LEU A 23 -18.44 -4.53 8.30
CA LEU A 23 -17.81 -3.87 9.44
C LEU A 23 -18.77 -3.76 10.63
N ASN A 24 -18.28 -4.07 11.82
CA ASN A 24 -19.00 -3.88 13.06
C ASN A 24 -18.70 -2.48 13.65
N PHE A 25 -19.50 -1.49 13.25
CA PHE A 25 -19.35 -0.11 13.72
C PHE A 25 -19.65 0.10 15.22
N GLY A 26 -20.32 -0.87 15.87
CA GLY A 26 -20.72 -0.79 17.28
C GLY A 26 -19.71 -1.36 18.28
N VAL A 27 -18.64 -2.02 17.82
CA VAL A 27 -17.66 -2.67 18.71
C VAL A 27 -16.72 -1.68 19.41
N ARG A 28 -16.60 -0.45 18.86
CA ARG A 28 -15.74 0.61 19.39
C ARG A 28 -16.58 1.84 19.74
N LEU A 29 -17.22 1.82 20.90
CA LEU A 29 -18.11 2.90 21.36
C LEU A 29 -17.35 4.19 21.73
N GLU A 30 -16.07 4.06 22.07
CA GLU A 30 -15.24 5.16 22.57
C GLU A 30 -14.54 5.98 21.47
N VAL A 31 -14.67 5.58 20.20
CA VAL A 31 -13.99 6.24 19.08
C VAL A 31 -14.93 6.38 17.88
N GLN A 32 -14.63 7.37 17.04
CA GLN A 32 -15.35 7.53 15.78
C GLN A 32 -15.02 6.38 14.82
N THR A 33 -16.03 5.64 14.38
CA THR A 33 -15.89 4.48 13.47
C THR A 33 -16.32 4.78 12.02
N CYS A 34 -16.91 5.95 11.77
CA CYS A 34 -17.35 6.38 10.44
C CYS A 34 -17.30 7.91 10.29
N THR A 35 -16.92 8.39 9.12
CA THR A 35 -16.91 9.83 8.78
C THR A 35 -18.31 10.33 8.39
N SER A 36 -18.49 11.65 8.35
CA SER A 36 -19.76 12.28 7.92
C SER A 36 -20.16 11.97 6.47
N TRP A 37 -19.21 11.59 5.62
CA TRP A 37 -19.43 11.18 4.23
C TRP A 37 -19.45 9.65 4.04
N LYS A 38 -19.69 8.90 5.12
CA LYS A 38 -19.85 7.43 5.12
C LYS A 38 -18.60 6.62 4.79
N ALA A 39 -17.40 7.19 4.95
CA ALA A 39 -16.16 6.40 4.88
C ALA A 39 -15.91 5.72 6.24
N PRO A 40 -15.54 4.43 6.27
CA PRO A 40 -15.19 3.75 7.51
C PRO A 40 -13.87 4.28 8.08
N ILE A 41 -13.78 4.38 9.41
CA ILE A 41 -12.52 4.56 10.14
C ILE A 41 -12.19 3.20 10.74
N ILE A 42 -11.15 2.56 10.22
CA ILE A 42 -10.82 1.17 10.55
C ILE A 42 -10.14 1.10 11.91
N TRP A 43 -10.77 0.42 12.85
CA TRP A 43 -10.23 0.10 14.16
C TRP A 43 -10.17 -1.42 14.38
N GLU A 44 -9.23 -1.86 15.22
CA GLU A 44 -9.13 -3.25 15.65
C GLU A 44 -10.46 -3.76 16.24
N GLY A 45 -10.86 -4.96 15.84
CA GLY A 45 -12.12 -5.60 16.20
C GLY A 45 -13.32 -5.28 15.30
N MET A 46 -13.22 -4.31 14.37
CA MET A 46 -14.32 -3.95 13.47
C MET A 46 -14.49 -4.90 12.28
N PHE A 47 -13.44 -5.63 11.89
CA PHE A 47 -13.40 -6.44 10.68
C PHE A 47 -13.05 -7.89 10.99
N ASN A 48 -13.46 -8.81 10.11
CA ASN A 48 -13.00 -10.19 10.14
C ASN A 48 -11.82 -10.34 9.14
N PRO A 49 -10.57 -10.54 9.61
CA PRO A 49 -9.39 -10.54 8.74
C PRO A 49 -9.42 -11.64 7.68
N THR A 50 -9.95 -12.83 8.02
CA THR A 50 -10.07 -13.95 7.07
C THR A 50 -11.05 -13.63 5.95
N LEU A 51 -12.21 -13.06 6.29
CA LEU A 51 -13.22 -12.67 5.30
C LEU A 51 -12.67 -11.62 4.32
N PHE A 52 -11.97 -10.61 4.82
CA PHE A 52 -11.35 -9.58 4.01
C PHE A 52 -10.27 -10.16 3.09
N ASP A 53 -9.35 -10.98 3.64
CA ASP A 53 -8.29 -11.61 2.87
C ASP A 53 -8.87 -12.51 1.77
N ASP A 54 -9.85 -13.34 2.08
CA ASP A 54 -10.44 -14.28 1.11
C ASP A 54 -11.24 -13.56 0.02
N THR A 55 -11.88 -12.44 0.36
CA THR A 55 -12.60 -11.62 -0.62
C THR A 55 -11.61 -11.00 -1.60
N HIS A 56 -10.55 -10.35 -1.10
CA HIS A 56 -9.51 -9.78 -1.96
C HIS A 56 -8.75 -10.81 -2.78
N LYS A 57 -8.51 -12.02 -2.25
CA LYS A 57 -7.93 -13.15 -3.01
C LYS A 57 -8.84 -13.60 -4.17
N LYS A 58 -10.16 -13.72 -3.95
CA LYS A 58 -11.12 -14.09 -5.01
C LYS A 58 -11.08 -13.08 -6.16
N ASP A 59 -10.91 -11.81 -5.83
CA ASP A 59 -10.76 -10.73 -6.81
C ASP A 59 -9.34 -10.53 -7.34
N ARG A 60 -8.41 -11.43 -6.96
CA ARG A 60 -7.00 -11.40 -7.37
C ARG A 60 -6.33 -10.06 -7.09
N SER A 61 -6.71 -9.42 -5.98
CA SER A 61 -6.12 -8.17 -5.51
C SER A 61 -4.61 -8.32 -5.31
N SER A 62 -3.86 -7.32 -5.73
CA SER A 62 -2.42 -7.23 -5.53
C SER A 62 -2.05 -5.82 -5.10
N VAL A 63 -1.00 -5.72 -4.28
CA VAL A 63 -0.62 -4.47 -3.61
C VAL A 63 0.82 -4.11 -3.95
N ALA A 64 1.04 -2.86 -4.35
CA ALA A 64 2.35 -2.26 -4.42
C ALA A 64 2.63 -1.49 -3.12
N LEU A 65 3.81 -1.69 -2.53
CA LEU A 65 4.29 -0.85 -1.43
C LEU A 65 5.45 -0.02 -1.96
N THR A 66 5.37 1.30 -1.86
CA THR A 66 6.46 2.22 -2.22
C THR A 66 7.16 2.75 -0.98
N VAL A 67 8.49 2.78 -1.01
CA VAL A 67 9.32 3.28 0.09
C VAL A 67 10.59 3.93 -0.45
N PHE A 68 10.97 5.09 0.10
CA PHE A 68 12.20 5.79 -0.25
C PHE A 68 13.27 5.59 0.82
N ALA A 69 14.44 5.12 0.40
CA ALA A 69 15.58 4.85 1.25
C ALA A 69 16.84 5.46 0.62
N VAL A 70 17.09 6.74 0.90
CA VAL A 70 18.16 7.53 0.27
C VAL A 70 19.23 7.92 1.29
N GLY A 71 20.50 7.79 0.91
CA GLY A 71 21.64 8.05 1.78
C GLY A 71 21.59 7.20 3.05
N ARG A 72 21.80 7.81 4.22
CA ARG A 72 21.88 7.11 5.52
C ARG A 72 20.60 6.35 5.90
N TYR A 73 19.46 6.71 5.33
CA TYR A 73 18.20 6.03 5.62
C TYR A 73 18.16 4.60 5.08
N LEU A 74 18.91 4.31 4.02
CA LEU A 74 19.01 2.96 3.48
C LEU A 74 19.60 2.00 4.52
N GLU A 75 20.79 2.32 5.03
CA GLU A 75 21.49 1.46 5.98
C GLU A 75 20.77 1.41 7.34
N ALA A 76 20.26 2.56 7.79
CA ALA A 76 19.66 2.67 9.12
C ALA A 76 18.31 1.95 9.25
N TYR A 77 17.50 1.93 8.19
CA TYR A 77 16.08 1.57 8.33
C TYR A 77 15.57 0.52 7.34
N LEU A 78 16.11 0.43 6.13
CA LEU A 78 15.48 -0.37 5.05
C LEU A 78 15.36 -1.85 5.40
N ASN A 79 16.38 -2.44 6.03
CA ASN A 79 16.34 -3.85 6.42
C ASN A 79 15.24 -4.13 7.46
N THR A 80 15.15 -3.29 8.50
CA THR A 80 14.13 -3.39 9.55
C THR A 80 12.73 -3.19 8.98
N PHE A 81 12.57 -2.19 8.11
CA PHE A 81 11.32 -1.91 7.41
C PHE A 81 10.85 -3.12 6.60
N LEU A 82 11.68 -3.64 5.69
CA LEU A 82 11.30 -4.74 4.81
C LEU A 82 11.07 -6.05 5.58
N THR A 83 11.86 -6.32 6.62
CA THR A 83 11.71 -7.52 7.45
C THR A 83 10.40 -7.48 8.26
N SER A 84 10.06 -6.33 8.83
CA SER A 84 8.77 -6.17 9.53
C SER A 84 7.59 -6.22 8.55
N ALA A 85 7.72 -5.64 7.36
CA ALA A 85 6.70 -5.72 6.32
C ALA A 85 6.45 -7.16 5.85
N GLU A 86 7.49 -7.98 5.67
CA GLU A 86 7.33 -9.42 5.37
C GLU A 86 6.57 -10.19 6.47
N THR A 87 6.65 -9.71 7.71
CA THR A 87 6.01 -10.33 8.87
C THR A 87 4.54 -9.93 9.00
N PHE A 88 4.16 -8.72 8.59
CA PHE A 88 2.87 -8.14 8.97
C PHE A 88 2.05 -7.53 7.83
N PHE A 89 2.68 -7.11 6.73
CA PHE A 89 2.01 -6.35 5.67
C PHE A 89 1.37 -7.29 4.64
N MET A 90 0.05 -7.21 4.50
CA MET A 90 -0.74 -7.85 3.44
C MET A 90 -0.41 -9.35 3.28
N LEU A 91 -0.31 -10.08 4.39
CA LEU A 91 0.11 -11.50 4.37
C LEU A 91 -0.78 -12.40 3.51
N GLY A 92 -2.05 -12.03 3.36
CA GLY A 92 -3.02 -12.76 2.54
C GLY A 92 -2.94 -12.47 1.05
N LEU A 93 -2.12 -11.50 0.59
CA LEU A 93 -2.15 -10.99 -0.78
C LEU A 93 -0.74 -10.94 -1.42
N PRO A 94 -0.65 -11.02 -2.77
CA PRO A 94 0.59 -10.72 -3.49
C PRO A 94 1.05 -9.28 -3.27
N VAL A 95 2.35 -9.10 -3.01
CA VAL A 95 2.95 -7.78 -2.76
C VAL A 95 4.19 -7.56 -3.61
N THR A 96 4.31 -6.39 -4.22
CA THR A 96 5.59 -5.93 -4.80
C THR A 96 6.09 -4.72 -4.00
N TYR A 97 7.28 -4.81 -3.43
CA TYR A 97 7.96 -3.70 -2.79
C TYR A 97 8.75 -2.90 -3.82
N TYR A 98 8.42 -1.63 -3.96
CA TYR A 98 9.12 -0.67 -4.79
C TYR A 98 10.04 0.16 -3.90
N VAL A 99 11.33 -0.17 -3.93
CA VAL A 99 12.37 0.49 -3.14
C VAL A 99 13.05 1.53 -4.01
N PHE A 100 12.86 2.81 -3.68
CA PHE A 100 13.51 3.93 -4.34
C PHE A 100 14.77 4.32 -3.58
N THR A 101 15.94 4.26 -4.22
CA THR A 101 17.22 4.54 -3.56
C THR A 101 18.28 5.12 -4.50
N ASP A 102 19.23 5.88 -3.93
CA ASP A 102 20.44 6.35 -4.59
C ASP A 102 21.56 5.29 -4.65
N GLN A 103 21.41 4.16 -3.94
CA GLN A 103 22.40 3.08 -3.86
C GLN A 103 21.74 1.70 -4.05
N PRO A 104 21.33 1.34 -5.28
CA PRO A 104 20.60 0.10 -5.58
C PRO A 104 21.33 -1.17 -5.12
N GLU A 105 22.65 -1.19 -5.22
CA GLU A 105 23.53 -2.28 -4.82
C GLU A 105 23.55 -2.54 -3.31
N MET A 106 23.17 -1.56 -2.50
CA MET A 106 23.14 -1.66 -1.04
C MET A 106 21.80 -2.17 -0.50
N VAL A 107 20.79 -2.39 -1.35
CA VAL A 107 19.48 -2.91 -0.93
C VAL A 107 19.65 -4.32 -0.35
N PRO A 108 19.18 -4.58 0.89
CA PRO A 108 19.40 -5.85 1.56
C PRO A 108 18.67 -6.99 0.83
N ASN A 109 19.38 -8.11 0.66
CA ASN A 109 18.78 -9.33 0.14
C ASN A 109 18.03 -10.07 1.25
N ILE A 110 16.73 -9.80 1.36
CA ILE A 110 15.86 -10.46 2.34
C ILE A 110 15.16 -11.69 1.75
N LYS A 111 14.90 -12.71 2.59
CA LYS A 111 14.12 -13.87 2.18
C LYS A 111 12.64 -13.51 2.12
N LEU A 112 12.10 -13.46 0.91
CA LEU A 112 10.69 -13.14 0.66
C LEU A 112 9.81 -14.39 0.68
N ARG A 113 8.58 -14.22 1.17
CA ARG A 113 7.52 -15.25 1.05
C ARG A 113 7.06 -15.39 -0.41
N PRO A 114 6.40 -16.51 -0.77
CA PRO A 114 5.82 -16.68 -2.10
C PRO A 114 4.92 -15.49 -2.47
N TRP A 115 4.89 -15.16 -3.77
CA TRP A 115 4.08 -14.06 -4.33
C TRP A 115 4.51 -12.66 -3.85
N ARG A 116 5.73 -12.56 -3.32
CA ARG A 116 6.34 -11.30 -2.91
C ARG A 116 7.66 -11.09 -3.63
N ARG A 117 7.92 -9.85 -4.02
CA ARG A 117 9.16 -9.48 -4.73
C ARG A 117 9.55 -8.05 -4.39
N VAL A 118 10.85 -7.76 -4.46
CA VAL A 118 11.40 -6.41 -4.37
C VAL A 118 11.78 -5.96 -5.77
N LYS A 119 11.39 -4.74 -6.13
CA LYS A 119 11.83 -4.01 -7.33
C LYS A 119 12.54 -2.76 -6.88
N VAL A 120 13.83 -2.68 -7.22
CA VAL A 120 14.68 -1.53 -6.87
C VAL A 120 14.63 -0.52 -8.01
N ILE A 121 14.41 0.75 -7.67
CA ILE A 121 14.38 1.87 -8.62
C ILE A 121 15.45 2.86 -8.18
N ALA A 122 16.45 3.07 -9.03
CA ALA A 122 17.49 4.07 -8.81
C ALA A 122 16.88 5.48 -8.89
N VAL A 123 17.20 6.32 -7.91
CA VAL A 123 16.81 7.73 -7.87
C VAL A 123 18.00 8.61 -7.52
N GLU A 124 17.99 9.87 -7.95
CA GLU A 124 19.06 10.80 -7.62
C GLU A 124 18.92 11.31 -6.17
N LYS A 125 20.08 11.51 -5.53
CA LYS A 125 20.13 12.14 -4.21
C LYS A 125 20.04 13.65 -4.36
N HIS A 126 18.91 14.24 -3.96
CA HIS A 126 18.76 15.69 -3.89
C HIS A 126 19.18 16.23 -2.50
N SER A 127 19.80 17.41 -2.47
CA SER A 127 20.33 18.02 -1.24
C SER A 127 19.32 18.92 -0.51
N ARG A 128 18.25 19.38 -1.18
CA ARG A 128 17.23 20.28 -0.61
C ARG A 128 15.97 19.51 -0.24
N TRP A 129 15.48 19.69 0.99
CA TRP A 129 14.34 18.92 1.51
C TRP A 129 13.01 19.18 0.78
N GLN A 130 12.78 20.40 0.26
CA GLN A 130 11.59 20.69 -0.56
C GLN A 130 11.58 19.85 -1.84
N ASP A 131 12.75 19.71 -2.46
CA ASP A 131 12.92 18.91 -3.67
C ASP A 131 12.79 17.41 -3.34
N ILE A 132 13.22 16.96 -2.16
CA ILE A 132 13.06 15.57 -1.72
C ILE A 132 11.58 15.17 -1.67
N SER A 133 10.72 15.91 -0.95
CA SER A 133 9.31 15.52 -0.82
C SER A 133 8.52 15.66 -2.12
N MET A 134 8.78 16.72 -2.91
CA MET A 134 8.13 16.90 -4.21
C MET A 134 8.58 15.84 -5.24
N MET A 135 9.88 15.50 -5.24
CA MET A 135 10.41 14.48 -6.15
C MET A 135 9.86 13.10 -5.80
N ARG A 136 9.71 12.75 -4.51
CA ARG A 136 9.07 11.49 -4.10
C ARG A 136 7.71 11.31 -4.77
N MET A 137 6.86 12.34 -4.72
CA MET A 137 5.53 12.30 -5.35
C MET A 137 5.58 12.23 -6.86
N LYS A 138 6.50 12.96 -7.49
CA LYS A 138 6.72 12.87 -8.95
C LYS A 138 7.14 11.46 -9.35
N THR A 139 8.17 10.90 -8.71
CA THR A 139 8.71 9.57 -8.99
C THR A 139 7.67 8.47 -8.74
N ILE A 140 6.89 8.54 -7.65
CA ILE A 140 5.78 7.61 -7.42
C ILE A 140 4.74 7.72 -8.54
N SER A 141 4.32 8.94 -8.90
CA SER A 141 3.35 9.16 -9.98
C SER A 141 3.81 8.58 -11.32
N GLU A 142 5.08 8.80 -11.67
CA GLU A 142 5.69 8.26 -12.89
C GLU A 142 5.75 6.73 -12.84
N THR A 143 6.20 6.15 -11.73
CA THR A 143 6.25 4.69 -11.54
C THR A 143 4.86 4.05 -11.58
N ILE A 144 3.84 4.75 -11.08
CA ILE A 144 2.44 4.31 -11.21
C ILE A 144 2.02 4.28 -12.67
N LYS A 145 2.33 5.34 -13.42
CA LYS A 145 1.96 5.44 -14.84
C LYS A 145 2.66 4.38 -15.70
N THR A 146 3.92 4.08 -15.42
CA THR A 146 4.75 3.22 -16.26
C THR A 146 4.70 1.75 -15.87
N ASP A 147 4.45 1.42 -14.59
CA ASP A 147 4.60 0.05 -14.09
C ASP A 147 3.48 -0.38 -13.12
N ILE A 148 3.33 0.28 -11.96
CA ILE A 148 2.48 -0.24 -10.87
C ILE A 148 1.03 -0.46 -11.34
N ARG A 149 0.47 0.45 -12.15
CA ARG A 149 -0.91 0.34 -12.64
C ARG A 149 -1.22 -0.91 -13.45
N TYR A 150 -0.19 -1.57 -13.98
CA TYR A 150 -0.32 -2.78 -14.80
C TYR A 150 -0.21 -4.06 -13.97
N HIS A 151 0.25 -3.96 -12.72
CA HIS A 151 0.60 -5.11 -11.88
C HIS A 151 -0.06 -5.11 -10.50
N SER A 152 -0.52 -3.96 -10.02
CA SER A 152 -1.12 -3.81 -8.70
C SER A 152 -2.41 -2.99 -8.76
N GLN A 153 -3.39 -3.45 -8.01
CA GLN A 153 -4.69 -2.78 -7.90
C GLN A 153 -4.66 -1.66 -6.86
N TYR A 154 -3.83 -1.83 -5.83
CA TYR A 154 -3.67 -0.89 -4.72
C TYR A 154 -2.21 -0.50 -4.55
N VAL A 155 -1.96 0.71 -4.06
CA VAL A 155 -0.63 1.20 -3.73
C VAL A 155 -0.62 1.83 -2.35
N PHE A 156 0.39 1.51 -1.54
CA PHE A 156 0.71 2.23 -0.31
C PHE A 156 2.03 2.96 -0.46
N CYS A 157 2.15 4.11 0.20
CA CYS A 157 3.37 4.89 0.28
C CYS A 157 3.74 5.04 1.75
N PHE A 158 4.91 4.54 2.14
CA PHE A 158 5.40 4.59 3.52
C PHE A 158 6.75 5.30 3.60
N ASP A 159 7.01 5.93 4.74
CA ASP A 159 8.36 6.34 5.11
C ASP A 159 9.16 5.13 5.63
N VAL A 160 10.45 5.10 5.30
CA VAL A 160 11.31 3.94 5.59
C VAL A 160 11.67 3.79 7.06
N ASP A 161 11.58 4.87 7.85
CA ASP A 161 11.88 4.90 9.29
C ASP A 161 10.75 4.37 10.17
N GLN A 162 9.74 3.74 9.57
CA GLN A 162 8.65 3.06 10.25
C GLN A 162 8.93 1.56 10.39
N GLU A 163 8.26 0.92 11.36
CA GLU A 163 8.33 -0.52 11.59
C GLU A 163 6.94 -1.09 11.83
N PHE A 164 6.58 -2.17 11.15
CA PHE A 164 5.32 -2.86 11.38
C PHE A 164 5.40 -3.69 12.66
N LYS A 165 4.47 -3.46 13.61
CA LYS A 165 4.41 -4.17 14.90
C LYS A 165 3.23 -5.13 15.04
N GLY A 166 2.32 -5.12 14.08
CA GLY A 166 1.11 -5.92 14.08
C GLY A 166 0.54 -5.98 12.67
N ARG A 167 -0.48 -6.81 12.48
CA ARG A 167 -1.11 -7.04 11.18
C ARG A 167 -1.47 -5.69 10.52
N PHE A 168 -1.06 -5.54 9.27
CA PHE A 168 -1.52 -4.49 8.37
C PHE A 168 -2.04 -5.19 7.10
N GLY A 169 -3.33 -5.51 7.07
CA GLY A 169 -3.91 -6.40 6.08
C GLY A 169 -4.88 -5.73 5.12
N SER A 170 -5.66 -6.58 4.45
CA SER A 170 -6.60 -6.18 3.40
C SER A 170 -7.74 -5.27 3.89
N GLU A 171 -7.96 -5.18 5.20
CA GLU A 171 -8.83 -4.19 5.84
C GLU A 171 -8.49 -2.72 5.54
N ALA A 172 -7.25 -2.44 5.13
CA ALA A 172 -6.79 -1.10 4.80
C ALA A 172 -7.00 -0.71 3.31
N LEU A 173 -7.55 -1.60 2.48
CA LEU A 173 -7.73 -1.38 1.05
C LEU A 173 -9.02 -0.61 0.76
N GLY A 174 -8.95 0.45 -0.06
CA GLY A 174 -10.07 1.31 -0.42
C GLY A 174 -9.81 2.20 -1.63
#